data_AF-A0ABD1M6R0-F1
#
_entry.id   AF-A0ABD1M6R0-F1
#
_cell.length_a   1.000
_cell.length_b   1.000
_cell.length_c   1.000
_cell.angle_alpha   90.00
_cell.angle_beta   90.00
_cell.angle_gamma   90.00
#
_symmetry.space_group_name_H-M   'P 1'
#
loop_
_entity.id
_entity.type
_entity.pdbx_description
1 polymer ?
#
loop_
_entity_poly.entity_id
_entity_poly.type
_entity_poly.pdbx_seq_one_letter_code
_entity_poly.pdbx_strand_id
1 'polypeptide(L)'
;MHSMRLNSDIQPILELEKEEVEWLGFHAYIQVLKRKESRHKELLAVLRSRLISHRISGRVSPELKYAINTKNSSLLWDIKY
;
A
#
# COMPACT_ATOMS: atom_id res chain seq x y z
N MET A 1 5.35 3.86 -28.50
CA MET A 1 4.40 3.89 -27.37
C MET A 1 3.29 2.90 -27.68
N HIS A 2 3.24 1.76 -27.00
CA HIS A 2 2.16 0.78 -27.21
C HIS A 2 0.97 1.19 -26.35
N SER A 3 -0.07 1.76 -26.97
CA SER A 3 -1.34 1.99 -26.30
C SER A 3 -2.12 0.68 -26.26
N MET A 4 -2.13 0.00 -25.12
CA MET A 4 -3.15 -1.00 -24.84
C MET A 4 -4.47 -0.26 -24.64
N ARG A 5 -5.35 -0.31 -25.66
CA ARG A 5 -6.76 -0.01 -25.46
C ARG A 5 -7.35 -1.20 -24.71
N LEU A 6 -7.31 -1.14 -23.37
CA LEU A 6 -8.12 -2.02 -22.55
C LEU A 6 -9.58 -1.69 -22.90
N ASN A 7 -10.29 -2.65 -23.49
CA ASN A 7 -11.73 -2.55 -23.65
C ASN A 7 -12.32 -2.23 -22.26
N SER A 8 -13.24 -1.26 -22.21
CA SER A 8 -13.89 -0.77 -20.98
C SER A 8 -14.56 -1.84 -20.12
N ASP A 9 -14.68 -3.05 -20.66
CA ASP A 9 -15.35 -4.19 -20.06
C ASP A 9 -14.39 -5.12 -19.28
N ILE A 10 -13.08 -4.88 -19.36
CA ILE A 10 -12.09 -5.61 -18.55
C ILE A 10 -11.81 -4.79 -17.30
N GLN A 11 -12.55 -5.07 -16.23
CA GLN A 11 -12.16 -4.66 -14.89
C GLN A 11 -11.35 -5.80 -14.27
N PRO A 12 -10.01 -5.76 -14.30
CA PRO A 12 -9.22 -6.79 -13.65
C PRO A 12 -9.53 -6.76 -12.16
N ILE A 13 -10.14 -7.84 -11.67
CA ILE A 13 -10.33 -8.06 -10.24
C ILE A 13 -9.00 -8.59 -9.71
N LEU A 14 -8.36 -7.81 -8.86
CA LEU A 14 -7.17 -8.26 -8.16
C LEU A 14 -7.59 -9.15 -7.00
N GLU A 15 -7.40 -10.46 -7.16
CA GLU A 15 -7.58 -11.41 -6.07
C GLU A 15 -6.36 -11.38 -5.16
N LEU A 16 -6.58 -11.10 -3.87
CA LEU A 16 -5.55 -11.03 -2.84
C LEU A 16 -5.95 -11.90 -1.67
N GLU A 17 -4.97 -12.55 -1.05
CA GLU A 17 -5.18 -13.16 0.25
C GLU A 17 -5.46 -12.07 1.30
N LYS A 18 -6.20 -12.44 2.34
CA LYS A 18 -6.52 -11.53 3.45
C LYS A 18 -5.27 -10.87 4.02
N GLU A 19 -4.18 -11.61 4.13
CA GLU A 19 -2.92 -11.14 4.69
C GLU A 19 -2.17 -10.21 3.73
N GLU A 20 -2.32 -10.38 2.43
CA GLU A 20 -1.79 -9.42 1.46
C GLU A 20 -2.55 -8.08 1.55
N VAL A 21 -3.87 -8.13 1.70
CA VAL A 21 -4.70 -6.94 1.92
C VAL A 21 -4.32 -6.24 3.22
N GLU A 22 -4.14 -6.99 4.31
CA GLU A 22 -3.72 -6.43 5.61
C GLU A 22 -2.32 -5.80 5.52
N TRP A 23 -1.37 -6.46 4.87
CA TRP A 23 -0.03 -5.95 4.66
C TRP A 23 -0.01 -4.66 3.84
N LEU A 24 -0.80 -4.60 2.75
CA LEU A 24 -0.98 -3.38 1.94
C LEU A 24 -1.61 -2.26 2.78
N GLY A 25 -2.61 -2.58 3.60
CA GLY A 25 -3.24 -1.65 4.53
C GLY A 25 -2.24 -1.02 5.48
N PHE A 26 -1.38 -1.81 6.12
CA PHE A 26 -0.33 -1.28 7.00
C PHE A 26 0.60 -0.31 6.28
N HIS A 27 1.04 -0.66 5.06
CA HIS A 27 1.88 0.24 4.26
C HIS A 27 1.18 1.57 3.96
N ALA A 28 -0.09 1.54 3.54
CA ALA A 28 -0.87 2.73 3.24
C ALA A 28 -1.05 3.64 4.48
N TYR A 29 -1.46 3.07 5.61
CA TYR A 29 -1.61 3.82 6.86
C TYR A 29 -0.30 4.44 7.33
N ILE A 30 0.80 3.68 7.31
CA ILE A 30 2.11 4.20 7.72
C ILE A 30 2.53 5.36 6.81
N GLN A 31 2.34 5.25 5.50
CA GLN A 31 2.70 6.31 4.55
C GLN A 31 1.93 7.60 4.80
N VAL A 32 0.63 7.51 5.06
CA VAL A 32 -0.23 8.66 5.38
C VAL A 32 0.12 9.27 6.73
N LEU A 33 0.14 8.46 7.78
CA LEU A 33 0.33 8.94 9.16
C LEU A 33 1.73 9.54 9.37
N LYS A 34 2.74 9.07 8.63
CA LYS A 34 4.09 9.64 8.67
C LYS A 34 4.12 11.12 8.28
N ARG A 35 3.17 11.62 7.48
CA ARG A 35 3.07 13.06 7.14
C ARG A 35 2.67 13.93 8.33
N LYS A 36 2.09 13.34 9.39
CA LYS A 36 1.74 14.00 10.65
C LYS A 36 2.33 13.21 11.83
N GLU A 37 3.59 12.80 11.71
CA GLU A 37 4.26 11.88 12.65
C GLU A 37 4.23 12.37 14.10
N SER A 38 4.35 13.67 14.36
CA SER A 38 4.27 14.22 15.73
C SER A 38 2.95 13.90 16.43
N ARG A 39 1.84 13.86 15.68
CA ARG A 39 0.50 13.55 16.20
C ARG A 39 0.24 12.05 16.35
N HIS A 40 0.92 11.23 15.55
CA HIS A 40 0.63 9.79 15.43
C HIS A 40 1.81 8.89 15.79
N LYS A 41 2.77 9.38 16.57
CA LYS A 41 4.03 8.67 16.87
C LYS A 41 3.80 7.28 17.48
N GLU A 42 2.91 7.18 18.48
CA GLU A 42 2.61 5.91 19.16
C GLU A 42 1.94 4.91 18.22
N LEU A 43 0.93 5.35 17.47
CA LEU A 43 0.25 4.51 16.48
C LEU A 43 1.21 4.04 15.38
N LEU A 44 2.08 4.93 14.89
CA LEU A 44 3.12 4.60 13.91
C LEU A 44 4.08 3.52 14.44
N ALA A 45 4.45 3.58 15.73
CA ALA A 45 5.30 2.56 16.33
C ALA A 45 4.60 1.19 16.35
N VAL A 46 3.33 1.13 16.74
CA VAL A 46 2.54 -0.11 16.74
C VAL A 46 2.39 -0.67 15.32
N LEU A 47 2.03 0.17 14.35
CA LEU A 47 1.86 -0.25 12.95
C LEU A 47 3.16 -0.77 12.35
N ARG A 48 4.29 -0.09 12.58
CA ARG A 48 5.62 -0.54 12.12
C ARG A 48 6.00 -1.88 12.74
N SER A 49 5.75 -2.06 14.04
CA SER A 49 6.01 -3.33 14.73
C SER A 49 5.19 -4.47 14.14
N ARG A 50 3.88 -4.26 13.94
CA ARG A 50 2.99 -5.25 13.31
C ARG A 50 3.43 -5.60 11.89
N LEU A 51 3.78 -4.59 11.09
CA LEU A 51 4.26 -4.78 9.72
C LEU A 51 5.55 -5.62 9.67
N ILE A 52 6.50 -5.36 10.57
CA ILE A 52 7.75 -6.15 10.65
C ILE A 52 7.46 -7.61 11.00
N SER A 53 6.55 -7.85 11.94
CA SER A 53 6.15 -9.22 12.35
C SER A 53 5.23 -9.93 11.34
N HIS A 54 4.76 -9.23 10.31
CA HIS A 54 3.76 -9.74 9.40
C HIS A 54 4.32 -10.83 8.47
N ARG A 55 3.58 -11.94 8.30
CA ARG A 55 4.03 -13.13 7.55
C ARG A 55 4.48 -12.84 6.11
N ILE A 56 3.83 -11.87 5.46
CA ILE A 56 4.09 -11.48 4.06
C ILE A 56 5.44 -10.76 3.92
N SER A 57 5.95 -10.12 4.97
CA SER A 57 7.18 -9.32 4.90
C SER A 57 8.43 -10.13 4.50
N GLY A 58 8.41 -11.46 4.66
CA GLY A 58 9.48 -12.35 4.18
C GLY A 58 9.33 -12.84 2.73
N ARG A 59 8.14 -12.72 2.12
CA ARG A 59 7.82 -13.23 0.77
C ARG A 59 6.92 -12.26 0.00
N VAL A 60 7.41 -11.04 -0.20
CA VAL A 60 6.65 -10.00 -0.92
C VAL A 60 6.79 -10.18 -2.43
N SER A 61 5.66 -10.37 -3.13
CA SER A 61 5.62 -10.48 -4.58
C SER A 61 6.02 -9.15 -5.28
N PRO A 62 6.45 -9.20 -6.56
CA PRO A 62 6.71 -7.98 -7.34
C PRO A 62 5.52 -7.02 -7.40
N GLU A 63 4.29 -7.55 -7.49
CA GLU A 63 3.05 -6.80 -7.58
C GLU A 63 2.78 -6.02 -6.28
N LEU A 64 2.97 -6.67 -5.13
CA LEU A 64 2.86 -6.02 -3.82
C LEU A 64 3.93 -4.94 -3.63
N LYS A 65 5.17 -5.20 -4.08
CA LYS A 65 6.24 -4.18 -4.08
C LYS A 65 5.89 -2.99 -4.96
N TYR A 66 5.29 -3.24 -6.12
CA TYR A 66 4.83 -2.19 -7.02
C TYR A 66 3.73 -1.35 -6.37
N ALA A 67 2.77 -1.98 -5.70
CA ALA A 67 1.63 -1.32 -5.07
C ALA A 67 2.02 -0.36 -3.94
N ILE A 68 3.06 -0.71 -3.15
CA ILE A 68 3.50 0.15 -2.03
C ILE A 68 4.42 1.30 -2.44
N ASN A 69 4.86 1.35 -3.70
CA ASN A 69 5.72 2.43 -4.17
C ASN A 69 4.89 3.71 -4.34
N THR A 70 5.21 4.74 -3.57
CA THR A 70 4.47 6.01 -3.58
C THR A 70 4.48 6.71 -4.93
N LYS A 71 5.46 6.44 -5.80
CA LYS A 71 5.49 6.97 -7.17
C LYS A 71 4.36 6.39 -8.04
N ASN A 72 3.84 5.22 -7.68
CA ASN A 72 2.78 4.53 -8.41
C ASN A 72 1.37 4.88 -7.89
N SER A 73 1.26 5.71 -6.85
CA SER A 73 -0.02 6.09 -6.25
C SER A 73 -0.31 7.56 -6.53
N SER A 74 -1.30 7.84 -7.38
CA SER A 74 -1.81 9.21 -7.61
C SER A 74 -2.54 9.75 -6.37
N LEU A 75 -3.39 8.92 -5.77
CA LEU A 75 -4.24 9.30 -4.63
C LEU A 75 -3.45 9.73 -3.40
N LEU A 76 -2.30 9.12 -3.13
CA LEU A 76 -1.48 9.52 -1.98
C LEU A 76 -0.98 10.96 -2.10
N TRP A 77 -0.74 11.47 -3.31
CA TRP A 77 -0.30 12.85 -3.51
C TRP A 77 -1.45 13.86 -3.35
N ASP A 78 -2.68 13.44 -3.66
CA ASP A 78 -3.86 14.29 -3.60
C ASP A 78 -4.40 14.51 -2.18
N ILE A 79 -3.95 13.74 -1.19
CA ILE A 79 -4.37 13.95 0.20
C ILE A 79 -3.74 15.23 0.75
N LYS A 80 -4.55 16.30 0.84
CA LYS A 80 -4.22 17.59 1.43
C LYS A 80 -4.45 17.56 2.95
N TYR A 81 -3.53 18.13 3.73
CA TYR A 81 -3.62 18.24 5.20
C TYR A 81 -3.01 19.53 5.74
#